data_AF-A0A441TSG2-F1
#
_entry.id   AF-A0A441TSG2-F1
#
_cell.length_a   1.000
_cell.length_b   1.000
_cell.length_c   1.000
_cell.angle_alpha   90.00
_cell.angle_beta   90.00
_cell.angle_gamma   90.00
#
_symmetry.space_group_name_H-M   'P 1'
#
loop_
_entity.id
_entity.type
_entity.pdbx_description
1 polymer ?
#
loop_
_entity_poly.entity_id
_entity_poly.type
_entity_poly.pdbx_seq_one_letter_code
_entity_poly.pdbx_strand_id
1 'polypeptide(L)'
;MTHERPSLTAWQSVACKIVPFPAKMRVGKIRRTAEILGGRHGKDAEHYWQHVINGMRSQMKNSGLPVAVIESELKGFADAVFARFSNARPYDGDAA
;
A
#
# COMPACT_ATOMS: atom_id res chain seq x y z
N MET A 1 5.43 -38.88 39.88
CA MET A 1 4.90 -37.63 39.31
C MET A 1 5.05 -37.69 37.80
N THR A 2 4.00 -38.07 37.10
CA THR A 2 3.98 -38.18 35.64
C THR A 2 3.69 -36.80 35.04
N HIS A 3 4.69 -36.20 34.39
CA HIS A 3 4.48 -34.99 33.60
C HIS A 3 3.80 -35.37 32.29
N GLU A 4 2.51 -35.06 32.16
CA GLU A 4 1.82 -35.13 30.88
C GLU A 4 2.48 -34.14 29.90
N ARG A 5 2.96 -34.68 28.78
CA ARG A 5 3.56 -33.89 27.71
C ARG A 5 2.41 -33.38 26.83
N PRO A 6 2.19 -32.06 26.69
CA PRO A 6 1.06 -31.54 25.91
C PRO A 6 1.14 -32.04 24.47
N SER A 7 0.01 -32.52 23.94
CA SER A 7 -0.06 -33.05 22.58
C SER A 7 0.18 -31.94 21.56
N LEU A 8 1.03 -32.22 20.56
CA LEU A 8 1.34 -31.28 19.47
C LEU A 8 0.13 -31.00 18.56
N THR A 9 -0.96 -31.74 18.73
CA THR A 9 -2.15 -31.72 17.88
C THR A 9 -3.29 -30.84 18.40
N ALA A 10 -3.18 -30.27 19.60
CA ALA A 10 -4.23 -29.43 20.20
C ALA A 10 -4.09 -27.93 19.85
N TRP A 11 -3.70 -27.59 18.61
CA TRP A 11 -3.65 -26.19 18.20
C TRP A 11 -5.07 -25.67 17.95
N GLN A 12 -5.61 -24.90 18.89
CA GLN A 12 -6.86 -24.18 18.67
C GLN A 12 -6.63 -23.05 17.65
N SER A 13 -7.49 -22.97 16.64
CA SER A 13 -7.46 -21.89 15.67
C SER A 13 -7.83 -20.57 16.35
N VAL A 14 -6.81 -19.79 16.71
CA VAL A 14 -7.00 -18.41 17.17
C VAL A 14 -7.38 -17.53 15.99
N ALA A 15 -8.26 -16.55 16.22
CA ALA A 15 -8.60 -15.58 15.20
C ALA A 15 -7.35 -14.77 14.79
N CYS A 16 -6.91 -14.92 13.55
CA CYS A 16 -5.78 -14.18 13.01
C CYS A 16 -6.26 -12.79 12.57
N LYS A 17 -5.65 -11.73 13.11
CA LYS A 17 -5.90 -10.35 12.70
C LYS A 17 -4.71 -9.81 11.91
N ILE A 18 -4.93 -9.46 10.65
CA ILE A 18 -3.92 -8.84 9.81
C ILE A 18 -3.86 -7.35 10.12
N VAL A 19 -2.67 -6.85 10.47
CA VAL A 19 -2.40 -5.44 10.73
C VAL A 19 -1.48 -4.93 9.60
N PRO A 20 -2.03 -4.26 8.57
CA PRO A 20 -1.21 -3.78 7.47
C PRO A 20 -0.37 -2.56 7.88
N PHE A 21 0.80 -2.43 7.27
CA PHE A 21 1.56 -1.19 7.40
C PHE A 21 0.80 -0.02 6.72
N PRO A 22 0.61 1.13 7.42
CA PRO A 22 -0.18 2.24 6.90
C PRO A 22 0.33 2.76 5.56
N ALA A 23 -0.54 2.84 4.56
CA ALA A 23 -0.19 3.26 3.22
C ALA A 23 0.29 4.72 3.16
N LYS A 24 -0.25 5.59 4.02
CA LYS A 24 0.20 6.98 4.22
C LYS A 24 1.65 7.12 4.72
N MET A 25 2.22 6.05 5.29
CA MET A 25 3.60 6.03 5.79
C MET A 25 4.59 5.41 4.78
N ARG A 26 4.14 5.03 3.58
CA ARG A 26 5.01 4.48 2.52
C ARG A 26 5.81 5.58 1.80
N VAL A 27 6.62 6.32 2.56
CA VAL A 27 7.29 7.57 2.14
C VAL A 27 8.02 7.43 0.79
N GLY A 28 8.79 6.35 0.60
CA GLY A 28 9.53 6.13 -0.64
C GLY A 28 8.62 6.01 -1.87
N LYS A 29 7.51 5.26 -1.74
CA LYS A 29 6.53 5.10 -2.81
C LYS A 29 5.75 6.40 -3.05
N ILE A 30 5.36 7.10 -1.98
CA ILE A 30 4.68 8.40 -2.05
C ILE A 30 5.53 9.40 -2.84
N ARG A 31 6.80 9.57 -2.46
CA ARG A 31 7.74 10.46 -3.16
C ARG A 31 7.87 10.09 -4.63
N ARG A 32 8.14 8.82 -4.94
CA ARG A 32 8.36 8.36 -6.31
C ARG A 32 7.12 8.54 -7.18
N THR A 33 5.94 8.24 -6.65
CA THR A 33 4.67 8.44 -7.37
C THR A 33 4.41 9.93 -7.63
N ALA A 34 4.67 10.81 -6.66
CA ALA A 34 4.55 12.25 -6.84
C ALA A 34 5.51 12.80 -7.90
N GLU A 35 6.78 12.37 -7.88
CA GLU A 35 7.80 12.75 -8.88
C GLU A 35 7.41 12.30 -10.31
N ILE A 36 6.96 11.05 -10.47
CA ILE A 36 6.56 10.51 -11.77
C ILE A 36 5.28 11.21 -12.27
N LEU A 37 4.30 11.44 -11.40
CA LEU A 37 3.12 12.22 -11.77
C LEU A 37 3.51 13.64 -12.18
N GLY A 38 4.49 14.25 -11.51
CA GLY A 38 4.96 15.61 -11.81
C GLY A 38 5.55 15.76 -13.21
N GLY A 39 6.13 14.67 -13.75
CA GLY A 39 6.65 14.63 -15.12
C GLY A 39 5.66 14.09 -16.17
N ARG A 40 4.40 13.81 -15.81
CA ARG A 40 3.37 13.29 -16.73
C ARG A 40 2.18 14.25 -16.80
N HIS A 41 1.50 14.25 -17.94
CA HIS A 41 0.35 15.13 -18.17
C HIS A 41 -0.81 14.37 -18.82
N GLY A 42 -2.02 14.89 -18.62
CA GLY A 42 -3.24 14.36 -19.23
C GLY A 42 -3.46 12.86 -18.96
N LYS A 43 -3.80 12.12 -20.02
CA LYS A 43 -4.17 10.70 -19.94
C LYS A 43 -3.06 9.81 -19.40
N ASP A 44 -1.79 10.14 -19.66
CA ASP A 44 -0.67 9.32 -19.20
C ASP A 44 -0.50 9.38 -17.67
N ALA A 45 -0.72 10.57 -17.09
CA ALA A 45 -0.72 10.74 -15.64
C ALA A 45 -1.89 9.98 -15.00
N GLU A 46 -3.07 10.05 -15.61
CA GLU A 46 -4.25 9.32 -15.15
C GLU A 46 -4.06 7.80 -15.22
N HIS A 47 -3.59 7.27 -16.34
CA HIS A 47 -3.33 5.84 -16.49
C HIS A 47 -2.31 5.33 -15.48
N TYR A 48 -1.23 6.09 -15.26
CA TYR A 48 -0.25 5.76 -14.23
C TYR A 48 -0.87 5.75 -12.83
N TRP A 49 -1.66 6.78 -12.50
CA TRP A 49 -2.33 6.88 -11.22
C TRP A 49 -3.25 5.67 -10.98
N GLN A 50 -4.08 5.33 -11.95
CA GLN A 50 -4.96 4.16 -11.89
C GLN A 50 -4.16 2.87 -11.72
N HIS A 51 -3.05 2.72 -12.44
CA HIS A 51 -2.18 1.55 -12.30
C HIS A 51 -1.63 1.41 -10.87
N VAL A 52 -1.16 2.51 -10.26
CA VAL A 52 -0.64 2.51 -8.89
C VAL A 52 -1.73 2.13 -7.88
N ILE A 53 -2.90 2.77 -7.96
CA ILE A 53 -4.02 2.51 -7.04
C ILE A 53 -4.57 1.10 -7.19
N ASN A 54 -4.79 0.63 -8.42
CA ASN A 54 -5.29 -0.71 -8.67
C ASN A 54 -4.30 -1.79 -8.23
N GLY A 55 -2.99 -1.57 -8.43
CA GLY A 55 -1.96 -2.47 -7.92
C GLY A 55 -1.98 -2.59 -6.39
N MET A 56 -2.13 -1.46 -5.69
CA MET A 56 -2.23 -1.47 -4.23
C MET A 56 -3.53 -2.11 -3.73
N ARG A 57 -4.66 -1.80 -4.38
CA ARG A 57 -5.96 -2.40 -4.07
C ARG A 57 -5.90 -3.93 -4.19
N SER A 58 -5.34 -4.44 -5.28
CA SER A 58 -5.21 -5.88 -5.52
C SER A 58 -4.32 -6.55 -4.47
N GLN A 59 -3.20 -5.95 -4.08
CA GLN A 59 -2.34 -6.49 -3.02
C GLN A 59 -3.08 -6.58 -1.69
N MET A 60 -3.80 -5.53 -1.29
CA MET A 60 -4.55 -5.51 -0.03
C MET A 60 -5.75 -6.48 -0.03
N LYS A 61 -6.43 -6.62 -1.17
CA LYS A 61 -7.51 -7.59 -1.34
C LYS A 61 -6.97 -9.02 -1.22
N ASN A 62 -5.84 -9.31 -1.86
CA ASN A 62 -5.20 -10.63 -1.81
C ASN A 62 -4.68 -10.98 -0.42
N SER A 63 -4.34 -9.98 0.40
CA SER A 63 -4.02 -10.18 1.82
C SER A 63 -5.25 -10.30 2.72
N GLY A 64 -6.48 -10.34 2.18
CA GLY A 64 -7.69 -10.52 2.97
C GLY A 64 -8.12 -9.29 3.79
N LEU A 65 -7.67 -8.09 3.43
CA LEU A 65 -8.09 -6.89 4.15
C LEU A 65 -9.55 -6.53 3.83
N PRO A 66 -10.35 -6.07 4.81
CA PRO A 66 -11.71 -5.62 4.57
C PRO A 66 -11.73 -4.40 3.62
N VAL A 67 -12.72 -4.33 2.74
CA VAL A 67 -12.85 -3.25 1.73
C VAL A 67 -12.78 -1.85 2.36
N ALA A 68 -13.44 -1.64 3.51
CA ALA A 68 -13.41 -0.35 4.20
C ALA A 68 -12.00 0.06 4.64
N VAL A 69 -11.17 -0.91 5.07
CA VAL A 69 -9.75 -0.68 5.41
C VAL A 69 -8.97 -0.35 4.15
N ILE A 70 -9.19 -1.08 3.06
CA ILE A 70 -8.52 -0.84 1.77
C ILE A 70 -8.78 0.58 1.28
N GLU A 71 -10.04 1.03 1.24
CA GLU A 71 -10.37 2.36 0.75
C GLU A 71 -9.84 3.48 1.69
N SER A 72 -9.84 3.26 3.00
CA SER A 72 -9.21 4.18 3.96
C SER A 72 -7.70 4.31 3.73
N GLU A 73 -7.01 3.19 3.52
CA GLU A 73 -5.56 3.17 3.27
C GLU A 73 -5.22 3.78 1.90
N LEU A 74 -5.97 3.47 0.84
CA LEU A 74 -5.79 4.07 -0.49
C LEU A 74 -6.03 5.58 -0.46
N LYS A 75 -7.05 6.03 0.27
CA LYS A 75 -7.27 7.47 0.49
C LYS A 75 -6.10 8.12 1.21
N GLY A 76 -5.62 7.51 2.30
CA GLY A 76 -4.47 8.04 3.04
C GLY A 76 -3.19 8.12 2.21
N PHE A 77 -2.97 7.14 1.33
CA PHE A 77 -1.88 7.19 0.36
C PHE A 77 -2.06 8.31 -0.67
N ALA A 78 -3.27 8.46 -1.23
CA ALA A 78 -3.57 9.49 -2.21
C ALA A 78 -3.40 10.90 -1.63
N ASP A 79 -3.97 11.16 -0.46
CA ASP A 79 -3.84 12.44 0.22
C ASP A 79 -2.35 12.79 0.46
N ALA A 80 -1.52 11.81 0.84
CA ALA A 80 -0.08 12.00 1.03
C ALA A 80 0.69 12.22 -0.29
N VAL A 81 0.32 11.52 -1.37
CA VAL A 81 0.90 11.73 -2.71
C VAL A 81 0.60 13.14 -3.20
N PHE A 82 -0.66 13.58 -3.15
CA PHE A 82 -1.03 14.89 -3.67
C PHE A 82 -0.51 16.05 -2.80
N ALA A 83 -0.39 15.86 -1.49
CA ALA A 83 0.30 16.82 -0.61
C ALA A 83 1.80 16.94 -0.92
N ARG A 84 2.44 15.86 -1.40
CA ARG A 84 3.84 15.88 -1.85
C ARG A 84 3.98 16.42 -3.28
N PHE A 85 3.02 16.10 -4.15
CA PHE A 85 2.99 16.49 -5.56
C PHE A 85 3.04 18.00 -5.74
N SER A 86 2.32 18.76 -4.91
CA SER A 86 2.37 20.23 -4.92
C SER A 86 3.78 20.82 -4.73
N ASN A 87 4.71 20.03 -4.18
CA ASN A 87 6.09 20.42 -3.91
C ASN A 87 7.12 19.59 -4.71
N ALA A 88 6.66 18.69 -5.59
CA ALA A 88 7.54 17.74 -6.28
C ALA A 88 8.16 18.41 -7.51
N ARG A 89 9.48 18.22 -7.68
CA ARG A 89 10.13 18.50 -8.97
C ARG A 89 9.85 17.32 -9.91
N PRO A 90 9.54 17.57 -11.19
CA PRO A 90 9.43 16.51 -12.19
C PRO A 90 10.71 15.67 -12.19
N TYR A 91 10.56 14.35 -12.28
CA TYR A 91 11.70 13.48 -12.52
C TYR A 91 12.13 13.59 -13.98
N ASP A 92 13.12 14.44 -14.27
CA ASP A 92 13.90 14.40 -15.51
C ASP A 92 14.79 13.16 -15.45
N GLY A 93 14.30 12.03 -15.95
CA GLY A 93 15.08 10.80 -15.96
C GLY A 93 16.22 10.87 -16.96
N ASP A 94 17.46 10.93 -16.47
CA ASP A 94 18.61 10.35 -17.17
C ASP A 94 18.53 8.83 -16.99
N ALA A 95 17.98 8.14 -17.98
CA ALA A 95 18.01 6.69 -18.09
C ALA A 95 18.91 6.35 -19.27
N ALA A 96 20.19 6.14 -18.97
CA ALA A 96 21.18 5.49 -19.84
C ALA A 96 20.90 3.98 -19.94
#